data_AF-A0A7W0HCD0-F1
#
_entry.id   AF-A0A7W0HCD0-F1
#
_cell.length_a   1.000
_cell.length_b   1.000
_cell.length_c   1.000
_cell.angle_alpha   90.00
_cell.angle_beta   90.00
_cell.angle_gamma   90.00
#
_symmetry.space_group_name_H-M   'P 1'
#
loop_
_entity.id
_entity.type
_entity.pdbx_description
1 polymer ?
#
loop_
_entity_poly.entity_id
_entity_poly.type
_entity_poly.pdbx_seq_one_letter_code
_entity_poly.pdbx_strand_id
1 'polypeptide(L)'
;MTTQEPGEGWPFDESPEVAVFVTEEVLQEGLPVLWAMHDGDGDWLFGSVRDFDVQTSSQVPLAYVAATHPGVASVADLPPGWIAERDSPESDWLRQEMDAS
;
A
#
# COMPACT_ATOMS: atom_id res chain seq x y z
N MET A 1 25.52 7.36 -4.00
CA MET A 1 24.51 6.40 -3.53
C MET A 1 23.64 6.17 -4.74
N THR A 2 23.60 4.96 -5.28
CA THR A 2 23.02 4.71 -6.62
C THR A 2 21.51 4.85 -6.53
N THR A 3 20.95 5.93 -7.07
CA THR A 3 19.51 6.03 -7.34
C THR A 3 19.26 5.04 -8.47
N GLN A 4 18.71 3.87 -8.14
CA GLN A 4 18.24 2.93 -9.15
C GLN A 4 17.03 3.59 -9.81
N GLU A 5 17.17 3.96 -11.07
CA GLU A 5 16.07 4.50 -11.87
C GLU A 5 14.93 3.47 -11.84
N PRO A 6 13.68 3.85 -11.51
CA PRO A 6 12.57 2.91 -11.48
C PRO A 6 12.46 2.29 -12.88
N GLY A 7 12.80 1.00 -12.96
CA GLY A 7 12.82 0.25 -14.20
C GLY A 7 11.44 0.31 -14.86
N GLU A 8 11.46 0.46 -16.18
CA GLU A 8 10.30 0.47 -17.09
C GLU A 8 9.17 -0.47 -16.61
N GLY A 9 8.16 0.06 -15.93
CA GLY A 9 7.02 -0.72 -15.40
C GLY A 9 6.79 -0.67 -13.89
N TRP A 10 7.56 0.09 -13.12
CA TRP A 10 7.26 0.36 -11.70
C TRP A 10 6.19 1.47 -11.55
N PRO A 11 5.07 1.22 -10.83
CA PRO A 11 3.94 2.16 -10.80
C PRO A 11 4.01 3.22 -9.69
N PHE A 12 4.86 3.05 -8.67
CA PHE A 12 4.96 3.97 -7.53
C PHE A 12 6.05 5.03 -7.74
N ASP A 13 5.90 6.19 -7.10
CA ASP A 13 6.92 7.25 -7.08
C ASP A 13 8.10 6.84 -6.17
N GLU A 14 7.79 6.12 -5.09
CA GLU A 14 8.72 5.60 -4.12
C GLU A 14 9.55 4.45 -4.68
N SER A 15 10.78 4.33 -4.17
CA SER A 15 11.66 3.24 -4.59
C SER A 15 11.10 1.86 -4.20
N PRO A 16 11.28 0.82 -5.03
CA PRO A 16 10.80 -0.54 -4.74
C PRO A 16 11.30 -1.13 -3.41
N GLU A 17 12.42 -0.61 -2.90
CA GLU A 17 13.07 -0.99 -1.65
C GLU A 17 12.55 -0.24 -0.40
N VAL A 18 11.66 0.75 -0.57
CA VAL A 18 11.07 1.46 0.57
C VAL A 18 10.30 0.47 1.45
N ALA A 19 10.49 0.58 2.76
CA ALA A 19 9.78 -0.24 3.71
C ALA A 19 8.35 0.28 3.84
N VAL A 20 7.37 -0.61 3.73
CA VAL A 20 5.95 -0.30 3.86
C VAL A 20 5.33 -1.25 4.87
N PHE A 21 4.28 -0.78 5.52
CA PHE A 21 3.59 -1.54 6.54
C PHE A 21 2.51 -2.42 5.92
N VAL A 22 2.45 -3.68 6.32
CA VAL A 22 1.47 -4.66 5.83
C VAL A 22 0.87 -5.41 7.01
N THR A 23 -0.44 -5.60 7.03
CA THR A 23 -1.09 -6.36 8.11
C THR A 23 -0.67 -7.84 8.10
N GLU A 24 -0.61 -8.45 9.28
CA GLU A 24 -0.27 -9.88 9.41
C GLU A 24 -1.23 -10.78 8.61
N GLU A 25 -2.51 -10.43 8.50
CA GLU A 25 -3.48 -11.20 7.71
C GLU A 25 -3.12 -11.26 6.22
N VAL A 26 -2.66 -10.13 5.66
CA VAL A 26 -2.20 -10.08 4.27
C VAL A 26 -0.89 -10.88 4.13
N LEU A 27 0.02 -10.73 5.09
CA LEU A 27 1.36 -11.33 4.99
C LEU A 27 1.42 -12.83 5.32
N GLN A 28 0.70 -13.27 6.36
CA GLN A 28 0.75 -14.63 6.91
C GLN A 28 -0.43 -15.49 6.47
N GLU A 29 -1.63 -14.91 6.40
CA GLU A 29 -2.85 -15.64 6.02
C GLU A 29 -3.14 -15.57 4.52
N GLY A 30 -2.43 -14.70 3.78
CA GLY A 30 -2.57 -14.53 2.34
C GLY A 30 -3.86 -13.85 1.94
N LEU A 31 -4.44 -13.04 2.83
CA LEU A 31 -5.63 -12.25 2.50
C LEU A 31 -5.31 -11.19 1.43
N PRO A 32 -6.29 -10.83 0.59
CA PRO A 32 -6.09 -9.78 -0.40
C PRO A 32 -5.91 -8.42 0.27
N VAL A 33 -5.13 -7.55 -0.37
CA VAL A 33 -5.09 -6.13 -0.02
C VAL A 33 -6.39 -5.47 -0.50
N LEU A 34 -7.21 -5.02 0.44
CA LEU A 34 -8.48 -4.33 0.20
C LEU A 34 -8.46 -2.89 0.72
N TRP A 35 -7.42 -2.53 1.46
CA TRP A 35 -7.23 -1.21 2.03
C TRP A 35 -5.78 -0.76 1.84
N ALA A 36 -5.60 0.50 1.48
CA ALA A 36 -4.31 1.15 1.33
C ALA A 36 -4.37 2.55 1.95
N MET A 37 -3.30 2.98 2.58
CA MET A 37 -3.13 4.32 3.11
C MET A 37 -1.77 4.86 2.70
N HIS A 38 -1.78 6.10 2.26
CA HIS A 38 -0.59 6.90 2.09
C HIS A 38 -0.63 7.97 3.17
N ASP A 39 0.16 7.80 4.24
CA ASP A 39 0.22 8.76 5.33
C ASP A 39 0.78 10.11 4.85
N GLY A 40 0.51 11.18 5.61
CA GLY A 40 1.02 12.52 5.29
C GLY A 40 2.55 12.63 5.29
N ASP A 41 3.28 11.73 5.97
CA ASP A 41 4.75 11.69 5.97
C ASP A 41 5.33 10.94 4.75
N GLY A 42 4.49 10.26 3.96
CA GLY A 42 4.91 9.49 2.78
C GLY A 42 5.02 7.98 3.01
N ASP A 43 4.62 7.49 4.19
CA ASP A 43 4.58 6.07 4.49
C ASP A 43 3.36 5.37 3.90
N TRP A 44 3.58 4.18 3.36
CA TRP A 44 2.51 3.33 2.84
C TRP A 44 2.10 2.25 3.83
N LEU A 45 0.79 2.01 3.90
CA LEU A 45 0.22 0.90 4.64
C LEU A 45 -0.81 0.14 3.80
N PHE A 46 -0.67 -1.18 3.74
CA PHE A 46 -1.58 -2.08 3.04
C PHE A 46 -2.22 -3.11 3.98
N GLY A 47 -3.54 -3.30 3.86
CA GLY A 47 -4.29 -4.22 4.71
C GLY A 47 -5.48 -4.89 4.02
N SER A 48 -6.02 -5.91 4.67
CA SER A 48 -7.26 -6.60 4.30
C SER A 48 -8.51 -5.82 4.70
N VAL A 49 -8.40 -4.94 5.70
CA VAL A 49 -9.48 -4.11 6.23
C VAL A 49 -8.92 -2.77 6.73
N ARG A 50 -9.79 -1.77 6.92
CA ARG A 50 -9.42 -0.45 7.48
C ARG A 50 -9.04 -0.51 8.97
N ASP A 51 -9.65 -1.42 9.72
CA ASP A 51 -9.44 -1.57 11.16
C ASP A 51 -8.28 -2.53 11.39
N PHE A 52 -7.05 -2.02 11.27
CA PHE A 52 -5.86 -2.78 11.63
C PHE A 52 -5.01 -1.94 12.58
N ASP A 53 -4.27 -2.64 13.43
CA ASP A 53 -3.34 -2.02 14.33
C ASP A 53 -1.95 -1.98 13.67
N VAL A 54 -1.39 -0.77 13.50
CA VAL A 54 -0.04 -0.63 12.92
C VAL A 54 1.03 -1.31 13.79
N GLN A 55 0.78 -1.50 15.10
CA GLN A 55 1.70 -2.23 15.98
C GLN A 55 1.74 -3.72 15.66
N THR A 56 0.67 -4.26 15.05
CA THR A 56 0.60 -5.64 14.55
C THR A 56 0.86 -5.71 13.06
N SER A 57 1.39 -4.65 12.45
CA SER A 57 1.82 -4.68 11.05
C SER A 57 3.30 -5.04 10.93
N SER A 58 3.65 -5.69 9.84
CA SER A 58 5.02 -6.03 9.49
C SER A 58 5.53 -5.10 8.40
N GLN A 59 6.81 -4.71 8.49
CA GLN A 59 7.46 -3.95 7.44
C GLN A 59 8.03 -4.89 6.37
N VAL A 60 7.68 -4.64 5.11
CA VAL A 60 8.21 -5.35 3.95
C VAL A 60 8.58 -4.35 2.85
N PRO A 61 9.43 -4.71 1.88
CA PRO A 61 9.69 -3.85 0.72
C PRO A 61 8.42 -3.61 -0.09
N LEU A 62 8.19 -2.39 -0.59
CA LEU A 62 7.05 -2.07 -1.46
C LEU A 62 6.98 -2.98 -2.69
N ALA A 63 8.13 -3.35 -3.26
CA ALA A 63 8.19 -4.31 -4.36
C ALA A 63 7.63 -5.69 -4.00
N TYR A 64 7.72 -6.11 -2.74
CA TYR A 64 7.11 -7.36 -2.29
C TYR A 64 5.59 -7.27 -2.41
N VAL A 65 4.99 -6.20 -1.89
CA VAL A 65 3.53 -5.98 -1.97
C VAL A 65 3.06 -5.87 -3.40
N ALA A 66 3.76 -5.09 -4.24
CA ALA A 66 3.41 -4.94 -5.65
C ALA A 66 3.50 -6.27 -6.43
N ALA A 67 4.44 -7.15 -6.07
CA ALA A 67 4.60 -8.46 -6.69
C ALA A 67 3.54 -9.47 -6.22
N THR A 68 3.16 -9.46 -4.94
CA THR A 68 2.16 -10.40 -4.38
C THR A 68 0.72 -9.94 -4.60
N HIS A 69 0.48 -8.62 -4.67
CA HIS A 69 -0.83 -8.01 -4.84
C HIS A 69 -0.80 -6.98 -5.98
N PRO A 70 -0.80 -7.41 -7.26
CA PRO A 70 -0.67 -6.48 -8.39
C PRO A 70 -1.78 -5.41 -8.47
N GLY A 71 -2.93 -5.63 -7.83
CA GLY A 71 -4.01 -4.64 -7.75
C GLY A 71 -3.65 -3.35 -6.99
N VAL A 72 -2.56 -3.34 -6.21
CA VAL A 72 -2.05 -2.14 -5.53
C VAL A 72 -1.45 -1.13 -6.50
N ALA A 73 -1.03 -1.54 -7.70
CA ALA A 73 -0.54 -0.63 -8.73
C ALA A 73 -1.58 0.44 -9.11
N SER A 74 -2.88 0.12 -9.00
CA SER A 74 -3.98 1.05 -9.30
C SER A 74 -4.12 2.19 -8.28
N VAL A 75 -3.49 2.07 -7.12
CA VAL A 75 -3.44 3.12 -6.09
C VAL A 75 -2.06 3.73 -5.95
N ALA A 76 -1.11 3.42 -6.82
CA ALA A 76 0.26 3.94 -6.70
C ALA A 76 0.36 5.48 -6.84
N ASP A 77 -0.65 6.11 -7.46
CA ASP A 77 -0.82 7.57 -7.57
C ASP A 77 -1.63 8.17 -6.41
N LEU A 78 -1.94 7.40 -5.36
CA LEU A 78 -2.65 7.93 -4.19
C LEU A 78 -1.78 9.00 -3.53
N PRO A 79 -2.28 10.23 -3.34
CA PRO A 79 -1.49 11.29 -2.73
C PRO A 79 -1.31 11.05 -1.22
N PRO A 80 -0.26 11.63 -0.59
CA PRO A 80 -0.09 11.60 0.85
C PRO A 80 -1.30 12.19 1.58
N GLY A 81 -1.65 11.61 2.74
CA GLY A 81 -2.83 11.97 3.52
C GLY A 81 -4.13 11.41 2.95
N TRP A 82 -4.08 10.37 2.12
CA TRP A 82 -5.27 9.73 1.54
C TRP A 82 -5.31 8.24 1.85
N ILE A 83 -6.52 7.70 1.82
CA ILE A 83 -6.81 6.27 1.90
C ILE A 83 -7.53 5.80 0.64
N ALA A 84 -7.37 4.53 0.33
CA ALA A 84 -8.12 3.82 -0.69
C ALA A 84 -8.65 2.50 -0.12
N GLU A 85 -9.92 2.21 -0.35
CA GLU A 85 -10.56 0.97 0.08
C GLU A 85 -11.35 0.32 -1.07
N ARG A 86 -11.48 -1.00 -1.07
CA ARG A 86 -12.27 -1.75 -2.05
C ARG A 86 -12.91 -2.97 -1.41
N ASP A 87 -14.05 -3.41 -1.93
CA ASP A 87 -14.78 -4.56 -1.39
C ASP A 87 -14.12 -5.91 -1.74
N SER A 88 -13.43 -5.98 -2.89
CA SER A 88 -12.79 -7.20 -3.39
C SER A 88 -11.59 -6.87 -4.29
N PRO A 89 -10.72 -7.85 -4.62
CA PRO A 89 -9.60 -7.65 -5.54
C PRO A 89 -9.99 -7.16 -6.94
N GLU A 90 -11.23 -7.38 -7.33
CA GLU A 90 -11.80 -7.04 -8.64
C GLU A 90 -12.60 -5.72 -8.60
N SER A 91 -12.91 -5.22 -7.40
CA SER A 91 -13.65 -3.98 -7.21
C SER A 91 -12.76 -2.75 -7.41
N ASP A 92 -13.38 -1.67 -7.88
CA ASP A 92 -12.73 -0.36 -7.95
C ASP A 92 -12.35 0.17 -6.56
N TRP A 93 -11.26 0.93 -6.52
CA TRP A 93 -10.80 1.61 -5.30
C TRP A 93 -11.62 2.86 -5.03
N LEU A 94 -12.25 2.93 -3.87
CA LEU A 94 -12.83 4.13 -3.29
C LEU A 94 -11.73 4.93 -2.58
N ARG A 95 -11.37 6.08 -3.15
CA ARG A 95 -10.32 6.97 -2.61
C ARG A 95 -10.94 8.09 -1.78
N GLN A 96 -10.37 8.37 -0.62
CA GLN A 96 -10.86 9.38 0.31
C GLN A 96 -9.67 10.12 0.95
N GLU A 97 -9.81 11.42 1.16
CA GLU A 97 -8.85 12.19 1.94
C GLU A 97 -9.00 11.84 3.43
N MET A 98 -7.87 11.71 4.13
CA MET A 98 -7.85 11.62 5.58
C MET A 98 -8.08 13.04 6.12
N ASP A 99 -9.35 13.41 6.30
CA ASP A 99 -9.71 14.70 6.90
C ASP A 99 -8.98 14.86 8.25
N ALA A 100 -8.09 15.86 8.32
CA ALA A 100 -7.40 16.22 9.54
C ALA A 100 -8.35 17.05 10.43
N SER A 101 -9.31 16.38 11.07
CA SER A 101 -10.26 17.06 11.96
C SER A 101 -9.70 17.37 13.34
#